data_AF-F0Q831-F1
#
_entry.id   AF-F0Q831-F1
#
_cell.length_a   1.000
_cell.length_b   1.000
_cell.length_c   1.000
_cell.angle_alpha   90.00
_cell.angle_beta   90.00
_cell.angle_gamma   90.00
#
_symmetry.space_group_name_H-M   'P 1'
#
loop_
_entity.id
_entity.type
_entity.pdbx_description
1 polymer ?
#
loop_
_entity_poly.entity_id
_entity_poly.type
_entity_poly.pdbx_seq_one_letter_code
_entity_poly.pdbx_strand_id
1 'polypeptide(L)'
;MKNSSHLRKLFAFLAYATLPLAATVPASANAQQVLHTDLINHVPAAKSLSVRGPNFSGCYTLQLGRSVLGPDIFTNTSGMYTIIAMRAPGCAGGSGMAGLYRDFAISGNNGGRLTIEITNQGIAIH
;
A
#
# COMPACT_ATOMS: atom_id res chain seq x y z
N MET A 1 -13.09 42.14 38.55
CA MET A 1 -12.08 41.18 39.06
C MET A 1 -12.32 40.95 40.55
N LYS A 2 -12.84 39.78 40.93
CA LYS A 2 -12.60 39.05 42.20
C LYS A 2 -13.67 37.96 42.33
N ASN A 3 -13.27 36.71 42.09
CA ASN A 3 -13.96 35.56 42.64
C ASN A 3 -12.88 34.67 43.22
N SER A 4 -12.69 34.77 44.54
CA SER A 4 -11.79 33.94 45.33
C SER A 4 -12.69 33.02 46.16
N SER A 5 -12.61 31.72 45.93
CA SER A 5 -11.81 30.77 46.73
C SER A 5 -12.57 30.25 47.95
N HIS A 6 -12.69 28.92 48.04
CA HIS A 6 -12.63 28.10 49.27
C HIS A 6 -13.62 26.94 49.21
N LEU A 7 -13.21 25.86 48.54
CA LEU A 7 -13.67 24.52 48.88
C LEU A 7 -12.45 23.60 48.84
N ARG A 8 -11.56 23.84 49.81
CA ARG A 8 -10.58 22.87 50.29
C ARG A 8 -11.20 22.15 51.48
N LYS A 9 -10.84 20.85 51.60
CA LYS A 9 -11.03 19.93 52.76
C LYS A 9 -12.38 19.19 52.70
N LEU A 10 -12.50 17.87 52.77
CA LEU A 10 -11.71 16.81 53.43
C LEU A 10 -11.83 15.50 52.62
N PHE A 11 -10.74 14.81 52.30
CA PHE A 11 -10.24 13.60 52.97
C PHE A 11 -11.26 12.47 53.17
N ALA A 12 -11.10 11.37 52.43
CA ALA A 12 -11.26 10.01 52.96
C ALA A 12 -10.56 8.99 52.04
N PHE A 13 -9.40 8.53 52.50
CA PHE A 13 -8.76 7.31 52.04
C PHE A 13 -9.69 6.13 52.30
N LEU A 14 -9.95 5.29 51.30
CA LEU A 14 -10.33 3.90 51.52
C LEU A 14 -9.82 3.05 50.36
N ALA A 15 -8.74 2.34 50.67
CA ALA A 15 -8.19 1.26 49.89
C ALA A 15 -9.21 0.13 49.78
N TYR A 16 -9.45 -0.39 48.58
CA TYR A 16 -9.74 -1.80 48.39
C TYR A 16 -9.10 -2.26 47.08
N ALA A 17 -8.08 -3.09 47.25
CA ALA A 17 -7.40 -3.80 46.19
C ALA A 17 -8.37 -4.73 45.47
N THR A 18 -8.46 -4.60 44.15
CA THR A 18 -8.59 -5.71 43.21
C THR A 18 -8.03 -5.21 41.87
N LEU A 19 -6.72 -5.36 41.64
CA LEU A 19 -6.21 -5.27 40.27
C LEU A 19 -6.53 -6.60 39.60
N PRO A 20 -7.45 -6.67 38.63
CA PRO A 20 -7.45 -7.81 37.72
C PRO A 20 -6.13 -7.75 36.95
N LEU A 21 -5.32 -8.80 37.03
CA LEU A 21 -4.27 -9.06 36.05
C LEU A 21 -4.99 -9.18 34.69
N ALA A 22 -5.14 -8.06 33.99
CA ALA A 22 -5.47 -8.06 32.59
C ALA A 22 -4.28 -8.73 31.90
N ALA A 23 -4.40 -10.03 31.63
CA ALA A 23 -3.51 -10.74 30.75
C ALA A 23 -3.53 -9.98 29.42
N THR A 24 -2.52 -9.16 29.19
CA THR A 24 -2.29 -8.51 27.92
C THR A 24 -1.90 -9.63 26.97
N VAL A 25 -2.89 -10.25 26.36
CA VAL A 25 -2.68 -11.02 25.13
C VAL A 25 -2.00 -10.05 24.18
N PRO A 26 -0.75 -10.29 23.73
CA PRO A 26 -0.16 -9.44 22.72
C PRO A 26 -1.02 -9.63 21.48
N ALA A 27 -1.88 -8.66 21.19
CA ALA A 27 -2.49 -8.57 19.88
C ALA A 27 -1.31 -8.40 18.93
N SER A 28 -0.97 -9.46 18.19
CA SER A 28 -0.05 -9.35 17.07
C SER A 28 -0.72 -8.43 16.06
N ALA A 29 -0.43 -7.13 16.16
CA ALA A 29 -0.73 -6.18 15.11
C ALA A 29 0.13 -6.60 13.91
N ASN A 30 -0.36 -7.53 13.10
CA ASN A 30 0.22 -7.82 11.80
C ASN A 30 -0.06 -6.59 10.94
N ALA A 31 0.85 -5.60 11.04
CA ALA A 31 0.81 -4.44 10.17
C ALA A 31 0.94 -4.95 8.74
N GLN A 32 -0.07 -4.66 7.92
CA GLN A 32 -0.03 -5.02 6.51
C GLN A 32 1.18 -4.35 5.87
N GLN A 33 2.09 -5.17 5.34
CA GLN A 33 3.34 -4.65 4.82
C GLN A 33 3.13 -4.10 3.41
N VAL A 34 3.82 -2.99 3.14
CA VAL A 34 3.75 -2.26 1.88
C VAL A 34 5.07 -2.42 1.13
N LEU A 35 4.97 -2.73 -0.15
CA LEU A 35 6.06 -2.71 -1.11
C LEU A 35 5.90 -1.48 -1.99
N HIS A 36 6.90 -0.60 -1.95
CA HIS A 36 6.99 0.55 -2.84
C HIS A 36 7.46 0.08 -4.21
N THR A 37 6.83 0.52 -5.29
CA THR A 37 7.23 0.07 -6.63
C THR A 37 7.99 1.12 -7.42
N ASP A 38 8.94 0.64 -8.21
CA ASP A 38 9.56 1.38 -9.31
C ASP A 38 9.09 0.80 -10.64
N LEU A 39 8.75 1.67 -11.58
CA LEU A 39 8.35 1.29 -12.93
C LEU A 39 9.46 1.64 -13.89
N ILE A 40 9.93 0.65 -14.65
CA ILE A 40 10.91 0.84 -15.72
C ILE A 40 10.27 0.42 -17.03
N ASN A 41 10.23 1.33 -18.01
CA ASN A 41 9.64 1.06 -19.31
C ASN A 41 10.68 1.00 -20.41
N HIS A 42 10.76 -0.14 -21.10
CA HIS A 42 11.57 -0.35 -22.30
C HIS A 42 10.74 -0.40 -23.59
N VAL A 43 9.41 -0.21 -23.49
CA VAL A 43 8.48 -0.27 -24.62
C VAL A 43 8.06 1.15 -25.02
N PRO A 44 8.53 1.70 -26.16
CA PRO A 44 8.25 3.08 -26.57
C PRO A 44 6.76 3.39 -26.72
N ALA A 45 5.96 2.39 -27.10
CA ALA A 45 4.52 2.52 -27.28
C ALA A 45 3.73 2.51 -25.95
N ALA A 46 4.30 2.01 -24.86
CA ALA A 46 3.67 2.03 -23.55
C ALA A 46 3.80 3.43 -22.93
N LYS A 47 2.67 4.06 -22.61
CA LYS A 47 2.60 5.43 -22.07
C LYS A 47 2.09 5.49 -20.64
N SER A 48 1.30 4.51 -20.24
CA SER A 48 0.87 4.37 -18.85
C SER A 48 0.70 2.91 -18.45
N LEU A 49 0.68 2.65 -17.15
CA LEU A 49 0.43 1.35 -16.56
C LEU A 49 -0.87 1.45 -15.76
N SER A 50 -1.88 0.69 -16.16
CA SER A 50 -3.07 0.49 -15.35
C SER A 50 -2.78 -0.59 -14.32
N VAL A 51 -3.04 -0.30 -13.06
CA VAL A 51 -2.84 -1.23 -11.95
C VAL A 51 -4.16 -1.37 -11.21
N ARG A 52 -4.63 -2.59 -11.05
CA ARG A 52 -5.83 -2.92 -10.28
C ARG A 52 -5.46 -3.98 -9.26
N GLY A 53 -5.80 -3.74 -8.01
CA GLY A 53 -5.61 -4.68 -6.91
C GLY A 53 -6.85 -4.80 -6.05
N PRO A 54 -6.75 -5.58 -4.95
CA PRO A 54 -7.92 -5.90 -4.11
C PRO A 54 -8.59 -4.66 -3.50
N ASN A 55 -7.78 -3.66 -3.14
CA ASN A 55 -8.26 -2.46 -2.45
C ASN A 55 -7.84 -1.15 -3.14
N PHE A 56 -7.31 -1.22 -4.38
CA PHE A 56 -6.95 -0.02 -5.11
C PHE A 56 -7.02 -0.22 -6.62
N SER A 57 -7.22 0.88 -7.34
CA SER A 57 -7.04 0.93 -8.79
C SER A 57 -6.37 2.26 -9.11
N GLY A 58 -5.39 2.25 -10.02
CA GLY A 58 -4.61 3.42 -10.36
C GLY A 58 -4.10 3.40 -11.79
N CYS A 59 -3.68 4.57 -12.25
CA CYS A 59 -3.00 4.75 -13.51
C CYS A 59 -1.69 5.49 -13.29
N TYR A 60 -0.60 4.92 -13.79
CA TYR A 60 0.74 5.45 -13.57
C TYR A 60 1.39 5.78 -14.91
N THR A 61 1.90 6.99 -15.04
CA THR A 61 2.60 7.40 -16.26
C THR A 61 3.91 6.63 -16.40
N LEU A 62 4.19 6.12 -17.60
CA LEU A 62 5.46 5.48 -17.91
C LEU A 62 6.37 6.45 -18.67
N GLN A 63 7.65 6.44 -18.31
CA GLN A 63 8.69 7.16 -19.04
C GLN A 63 9.67 6.16 -19.64
N LEU A 64 9.94 6.30 -20.94
CA LEU A 64 10.84 5.39 -21.66
C LEU A 64 12.27 5.52 -21.11
N GLY A 65 12.86 4.38 -20.72
CA GLY A 65 14.24 4.28 -20.26
C GLY A 65 14.52 4.91 -18.90
N ARG A 66 13.48 5.29 -18.13
CA ARG A 66 13.64 5.90 -16.80
C ARG A 66 12.83 5.13 -15.77
N SER A 67 13.41 5.01 -14.57
CA SER A 67 12.67 4.55 -13.40
C SER A 67 11.77 5.67 -12.89
N VAL A 68 10.50 5.36 -12.69
CA VAL A 68 9.52 6.28 -12.09
C VAL A 68 8.80 5.58 -10.93
N LEU A 69 8.34 6.35 -9.96
CA LEU A 69 7.59 5.79 -8.83
C LEU A 69 6.26 5.20 -9.32
N GLY A 70 5.97 3.98 -8.86
CA GLY A 70 4.75 3.26 -9.14
C GLY A 70 3.79 3.21 -7.94
N PRO A 71 2.77 2.32 -7.98
CA PRO A 71 1.87 2.08 -6.84
C PRO A 71 2.60 1.52 -5.62
N ASP A 72 1.97 1.72 -4.47
CA ASP A 72 2.24 0.90 -3.30
C ASP A 72 1.45 -0.42 -3.40
N ILE A 73 2.14 -1.54 -3.24
CA ILE A 73 1.56 -2.89 -3.30
C ILE A 73 1.48 -3.45 -1.88
N PHE A 74 0.30 -3.88 -1.47
CA PHE A 74 0.08 -4.47 -0.16
C PHE A 74 0.30 -5.98 -0.21
N THR A 75 1.16 -6.48 0.66
CA THR A 75 1.40 -7.92 0.82
C THR A 75 0.29 -8.60 1.61
N ASN A 76 0.17 -9.91 1.44
CA ASN A 76 -0.78 -10.76 2.17
C ASN A 76 -2.24 -10.33 1.99
N THR A 77 -2.56 -9.74 0.84
CA THR A 77 -3.94 -9.44 0.47
C THR A 77 -4.63 -10.68 -0.09
N SER A 78 -5.95 -10.79 0.10
CA SER A 78 -6.76 -11.94 -0.32
C SER A 78 -7.06 -12.00 -1.82
N GLY A 79 -6.41 -11.18 -2.65
CA GLY A 79 -6.68 -11.09 -4.09
C GLY A 79 -5.45 -10.78 -4.91
N MET A 80 -5.62 -10.78 -6.23
CA MET A 80 -4.54 -10.55 -7.18
C MET A 80 -4.41 -9.08 -7.57
N TYR A 81 -3.20 -8.71 -7.93
CA TYR A 81 -2.89 -7.50 -8.67
C TYR A 81 -2.87 -7.82 -10.16
N THR A 82 -3.60 -7.03 -10.94
CA THR A 82 -3.58 -7.02 -12.40
C THR A 82 -2.89 -5.75 -12.85
N ILE A 83 -1.89 -5.88 -13.71
CA ILE A 83 -1.20 -4.77 -14.36
C ILE A 83 -1.29 -4.89 -15.87
N ILE A 84 -1.55 -3.76 -16.53
CA ILE A 84 -1.74 -3.69 -17.98
C ILE A 84 -1.02 -2.46 -18.51
N ALA A 85 -0.08 -2.65 -19.44
CA ALA A 85 0.53 -1.54 -20.15
C ALA A 85 -0.47 -0.95 -21.16
N MET A 86 -0.55 0.37 -21.20
CA MET A 86 -1.53 1.12 -21.99
C MET A 86 -0.80 1.99 -23.01
N ARG A 87 -1.32 2.05 -24.24
CA ARG A 87 -0.81 2.91 -25.31
C ARG A 87 -1.14 4.38 -25.08
N ALA A 88 -2.28 4.66 -24.45
CA ALA A 88 -2.67 6.03 -24.15
C ALA A 88 -2.06 6.50 -22.83
N PRO A 89 -1.71 7.79 -22.70
CA PRO A 89 -1.51 8.38 -21.39
C PRO A 89 -2.83 8.35 -20.60
N GLY A 90 -2.75 8.25 -19.28
CA GLY A 90 -3.93 8.30 -18.40
C GLY A 90 -4.86 7.08 -18.47
N CYS A 91 -4.38 5.93 -18.96
CA CYS A 91 -5.11 4.66 -18.95
C CYS A 91 -6.51 4.74 -19.58
N ALA A 92 -6.63 5.45 -20.71
CA ALA A 92 -7.88 5.53 -21.45
C ALA A 92 -8.41 4.12 -21.83
N GLY A 93 -9.72 3.92 -21.70
CA GLY A 93 -10.38 2.64 -22.02
C GLY A 93 -10.07 2.18 -23.45
N GLY A 94 -9.89 0.86 -23.63
CA GLY A 94 -9.59 0.26 -24.93
C GLY A 94 -8.15 0.45 -25.43
N SER A 95 -7.27 1.12 -24.67
CA SER A 95 -5.87 1.34 -25.07
C SER A 95 -4.87 0.32 -24.50
N GLY A 96 -5.36 -0.77 -23.90
CA GLY A 96 -4.53 -1.86 -23.38
C GLY A 96 -3.68 -2.50 -24.47
N MET A 97 -2.43 -2.84 -24.13
CA MET A 97 -1.48 -3.46 -25.05
C MET A 97 -1.58 -4.98 -24.96
N ALA A 98 -1.90 -5.61 -26.09
CA ALA A 98 -1.92 -7.06 -26.20
C ALA A 98 -0.55 -7.65 -25.81
N GLY A 99 -0.56 -8.68 -24.96
CA GLY A 99 0.66 -9.35 -24.47
C GLY A 99 1.44 -8.60 -23.39
N LEU A 100 1.08 -7.35 -23.07
CA LEU A 100 1.70 -6.58 -21.98
C LEU A 100 0.72 -6.42 -20.82
N TYR A 101 0.33 -7.56 -20.26
CA TYR A 101 -0.43 -7.64 -19.03
C TYR A 101 0.15 -8.73 -18.13
N ARG A 102 -0.07 -8.61 -16.82
CA ARG A 102 0.32 -9.63 -15.86
C ARG A 102 -0.59 -9.59 -14.65
N ASP A 103 -0.98 -10.77 -14.20
CA ASP A 103 -1.59 -10.96 -12.89
C ASP A 103 -0.56 -11.54 -11.92
N PHE A 104 -0.55 -11.07 -10.69
CA PHE A 104 0.34 -11.60 -9.65
C PHE A 104 -0.28 -11.44 -8.26
N ALA A 105 0.10 -12.34 -7.35
CA ALA A 105 -0.15 -12.21 -5.93
C ALA A 105 1.20 -12.06 -5.23
N ILE A 106 1.23 -11.34 -4.10
CA ILE A 106 2.45 -11.14 -3.33
C ILE A 106 2.18 -11.38 -1.85
N SER A 107 3.01 -12.24 -1.26
CA SER A 107 2.94 -12.65 0.14
C SER A 107 4.31 -12.50 0.78
N GLY A 108 4.33 -12.11 2.05
CA GLY A 108 5.56 -11.92 2.79
C GLY A 108 5.37 -10.96 3.96
N ASN A 109 6.25 -11.08 4.96
CA ASN A 109 6.16 -10.28 6.19
C ASN A 109 7.12 -9.09 6.20
N ASN A 110 7.76 -8.79 5.08
CA ASN A 110 8.69 -7.69 4.94
C ASN A 110 8.16 -6.68 3.91
N GLY A 111 8.15 -5.40 4.27
CA GLY A 111 8.06 -4.31 3.31
C GLY A 111 9.38 -4.14 2.54
N GLY A 112 9.39 -3.25 1.55
CA GLY A 112 10.56 -3.08 0.70
C GLY A 112 10.27 -2.36 -0.61
N ARG A 113 11.19 -2.53 -1.58
CA ARG A 113 11.00 -2.05 -2.95
C ARG A 113 10.82 -3.23 -3.90
N LEU A 114 9.96 -3.02 -4.89
CA LEU A 114 9.68 -3.95 -5.98
C LEU A 114 9.90 -3.21 -7.30
N THR A 115 10.53 -3.83 -8.28
CA THR A 115 10.67 -3.24 -9.62
C THR A 115 9.74 -3.93 -10.60
N ILE A 116 8.93 -3.16 -11.32
CA ILE A 116 8.07 -3.61 -12.40
C ILE A 116 8.70 -3.13 -13.71
N GLU A 117 9.22 -4.07 -14.49
CA GLU A 117 9.88 -3.79 -15.75
C GLU A 117 8.98 -4.18 -16.93
N ILE A 118 8.66 -3.21 -17.79
CA ILE A 118 7.85 -3.40 -18.98
C ILE A 118 8.79 -3.54 -20.18
N THR A 119 8.80 -4.72 -20.80
CA THR A 119 9.63 -5.03 -21.98
C THR A 119 8.77 -5.49 -23.15
N ASN A 120 9.38 -5.63 -24.33
CA ASN A 120 8.66 -6.20 -25.49
C ASN A 120 8.30 -7.68 -25.30
N GLN A 121 8.87 -8.37 -24.30
CA GLN A 121 8.58 -9.76 -23.99
C GLN A 121 7.46 -9.93 -22.95
N GLY A 122 7.03 -8.85 -22.31
CA GLY A 122 6.04 -8.88 -21.24
C GLY A 122 6.42 -7.99 -20.07
N ILE A 123 5.77 -8.23 -18.92
CA ILE A 123 6.02 -7.49 -17.69
C ILE A 123 6.76 -8.38 -16.68
N ALA A 124 7.97 -7.98 -16.31
CA ALA A 124 8.78 -8.62 -15.28
C ALA A 124 8.61 -7.92 -13.92
N ILE A 125 8.78 -8.68 -12.84
CA ILE A 125 8.59 -8.24 -11.45
C ILE A 125 9.79 -8.77 -10.66
N HIS A 126 10.51 -7.86 -9.99
CA HIS A 126 11.76 -8.13 -9.27
C HIS A 126 11.69 -7.62 -7.83
#